data_AF-E2A897-F1
#
_entry.id   AF-E2A897-F1
#
_cell.length_a   1.000
_cell.length_b   1.000
_cell.length_c   1.000
_cell.angle_alpha   90.00
_cell.angle_beta   90.00
_cell.angle_gamma   90.00
#
_symmetry.space_group_name_H-M   'P 1'
#
loop_
_entity.id
_entity.type
_entity.pdbx_description
1 polymer ?
#
loop_
_entity_poly.entity_id
_entity_poly.type
_entity_poly.pdbx_seq_one_letter_code
_entity_poly.pdbx_strand_id
1 'polypeptide(L)'
;LIDTGSDICLLRSDKYIKLGSSQLNLKQIRFRGVDSSDNSTLGEFNANLTIDGNTYPILIHVVSDTLLNFELIVGTDFLNKIEITITAG
;
A
#
# COMPACT_ATOMS: atom_id res chain seq x y z
N LEU A 1 -2.65 3.44 -7.17
CA LEU A 1 -2.93 2.36 -8.13
C LEU A 1 -3.77 1.31 -7.43
N ILE A 2 -4.93 0.97 -7.98
CA ILE A 2 -5.69 -0.21 -7.56
C ILE A 2 -5.11 -1.39 -8.33
N ASP A 3 -4.56 -2.38 -7.63
CA ASP A 3 -3.79 -3.44 -8.26
C ASP A 3 -4.19 -4.82 -7.72
N THR A 4 -4.96 -5.55 -8.52
CA THR A 4 -5.37 -6.94 -8.21
C THR A 4 -4.24 -7.95 -8.37
N GLY A 5 -3.09 -7.55 -8.96
CA GLY A 5 -1.90 -8.40 -9.08
C GLY A 5 -0.95 -8.29 -7.89
N SER A 6 -1.21 -7.36 -6.96
CA SER A 6 -0.41 -7.18 -5.75
C SER A 6 -1.09 -7.81 -4.53
N ASP A 7 -0.34 -8.58 -3.74
CA ASP A 7 -0.86 -9.21 -2.52
C ASP A 7 -1.07 -8.21 -1.37
N ILE A 8 -0.25 -7.15 -1.32
CA ILE A 8 -0.15 -6.23 -0.18
C ILE A 8 -0.30 -4.77 -0.60
N CYS A 9 -0.83 -3.95 0.30
CA CYS A 9 -0.83 -2.50 0.13
C CYS A 9 0.55 -1.89 0.42
N LEU A 10 1.08 -1.12 -0.54
CA LEU A 10 2.39 -0.50 -0.44
C LEU A 10 2.31 1.02 -0.58
N LEU A 11 3.00 1.76 0.30
CA LEU A 11 3.12 3.21 0.23
C LEU A 11 4.60 3.62 0.16
N ARG A 12 4.87 4.60 -0.69
CA ARG A 12 6.20 5.17 -0.83
C ARG A 12 6.58 6.03 0.39
N SER A 13 7.83 5.96 0.84
CA SER A 13 8.26 6.62 2.09
C SER A 13 8.13 8.13 2.09
N ASP A 14 8.35 8.82 0.97
CA ASP A 14 8.11 10.27 0.84
C ASP A 14 6.66 10.65 1.12
N LYS A 15 5.71 9.79 0.75
CA LYS A 15 4.28 9.98 1.01
C LYS A 15 3.92 9.67 2.44
N TYR A 16 4.51 8.63 3.01
CA TYR A 16 4.39 8.35 4.44
C TYR A 16 4.81 9.56 5.29
N ILE A 17 5.92 10.20 4.92
CA ILE A 17 6.41 11.39 5.64
C ILE A 17 5.40 12.54 5.59
N LYS A 18 4.82 12.78 4.40
CA LYS A 18 3.81 13.83 4.17
C LYS A 18 2.50 13.62 4.93
N LEU A 19 2.15 12.37 5.26
CA LEU A 19 0.98 12.04 6.08
C LEU A 19 1.16 12.37 7.57
N GLY A 20 2.29 12.98 7.95
CA GLY A 20 2.59 13.35 9.33
C GLY A 20 3.36 12.28 10.10
N SER A 21 3.82 11.21 9.43
CA SER A 21 4.68 10.17 9.99
C SER A 21 4.20 9.66 11.35
N SER A 22 3.03 9.01 11.39
CA SER A 22 2.57 8.32 12.60
C SER A 22 3.61 7.29 13.09
N GLN A 23 3.38 6.62 14.21
CA GLN A 23 4.30 5.57 14.63
C GLN A 23 4.33 4.43 13.60
N LEU A 24 5.48 4.24 12.94
CA LEU A 24 5.69 3.11 12.04
C LEU A 24 6.00 1.88 12.88
N ASN A 25 5.23 0.81 12.72
CA ASN A 25 5.61 -0.48 13.29
C ASN A 25 6.75 -1.05 12.44
N LEU A 26 7.89 -1.34 13.06
CA LEU A 26 9.10 -1.85 12.38
C LEU A 26 8.99 -3.32 11.96
N LYS A 27 7.76 -3.84 11.83
CA LYS A 27 7.49 -5.14 11.24
C LYS A 27 7.69 -5.07 9.74
N GLN A 28 8.86 -5.54 9.31
CA GLN A 28 9.23 -5.64 7.91
C GLN A 28 8.78 -6.97 7.33
N ILE A 29 8.37 -6.95 6.07
CA ILE A 29 8.07 -8.15 5.30
C ILE A 29 8.84 -8.11 3.99
N ARG A 30 9.19 -9.30 3.49
CA ARG A 30 9.79 -9.46 2.17
C ARG A 30 8.72 -9.72 1.14
N PHE A 31 8.92 -9.19 -0.05
CA PHE A 31 8.03 -9.40 -1.18
C PHE A 31 8.82 -9.41 -2.49
N ARG A 32 8.17 -9.91 -3.55
CA ARG A 32 8.76 -9.99 -4.89
C ARG A 32 7.94 -9.15 -5.84
N GLY A 33 8.62 -8.29 -6.59
CA GLY A 33 8.06 -7.60 -7.74
C GLY A 33 8.48 -8.30 -9.04
N VAL A 34 8.00 -7.78 -10.17
CA VAL A 34 8.37 -8.30 -11.50
C VAL A 34 9.87 -8.07 -11.78
N ASP A 35 10.41 -6.91 -11.39
CA ASP A 35 11.77 -6.49 -11.72
C ASP A 35 12.81 -6.78 -10.62
N SER A 36 12.37 -7.20 -9.44
CA SER A 36 13.26 -7.51 -8.32
C SER A 36 12.70 -8.57 -7.38
N SER A 37 13.55 -9.54 -7.05
CA SER A 37 13.16 -10.75 -6.32
C SER A 37 13.42 -10.69 -4.81
N ASP A 38 13.98 -9.61 -4.27
CA ASP A 38 14.31 -9.49 -2.84
C ASP A 38 14.06 -8.08 -2.31
N ASN A 39 12.80 -7.64 -2.35
CA ASN A 39 12.41 -6.37 -1.75
C ASN A 39 12.02 -6.57 -0.29
N SER A 40 12.26 -5.55 0.53
CA SER A 40 11.80 -5.49 1.91
C SER A 40 11.08 -4.18 2.17
N THR A 41 10.05 -4.23 3.01
CA THR A 41 9.38 -3.04 3.52
C THR A 41 10.22 -2.42 4.64
N LEU A 42 10.04 -1.12 4.89
CA LEU A 42 10.62 -0.38 6.00
C LEU A 42 9.84 -0.60 7.30
N GLY A 43 8.56 -0.92 7.18
CA GLY A 43 7.63 -1.19 8.28
C GLY A 43 6.18 -1.17 7.79
N GLU A 44 5.25 -1.13 8.73
CA GLU A 44 3.80 -1.10 8.48
C GLU A 44 3.07 -0.13 9.42
N PHE A 45 1.92 0.39 8.98
CA PHE A 45 1.03 1.19 9.81
C PHE A 45 -0.42 1.02 9.38
N ASN A 46 -1.35 1.27 10.30
CA ASN A 46 -2.78 1.31 9.98
C ASN A 46 -3.18 2.72 9.59
N ALA A 47 -3.98 2.82 8.54
CA ALA A 47 -4.56 4.08 8.07
C ALA A 47 -6.06 3.90 7.80
N ASN A 48 -6.73 5.02 7.54
CA ASN A 48 -8.11 5.04 7.07
C ASN A 48 -8.11 5.49 5.61
N LEU A 49 -8.62 4.64 4.72
CA LEU A 49 -8.81 4.94 3.30
C LEU A 49 -10.26 5.35 3.08
N THR A 50 -10.47 6.59 2.61
CA THR A 50 -11.79 7.11 2.29
C THR A 50 -12.03 7.08 0.78
N ILE A 51 -13.06 6.36 0.34
CA ILE A 51 -13.49 6.24 -1.07
C ILE A 51 -15.00 6.51 -1.11
N ASP A 52 -15.43 7.45 -1.94
CA ASP A 52 -16.85 7.82 -2.11
C ASP A 52 -17.58 8.08 -0.77
N GLY A 53 -16.88 8.72 0.18
CA GLY A 53 -17.40 9.03 1.52
C GLY A 53 -17.39 7.86 2.51
N ASN A 54 -17.09 6.64 2.06
CA ASN A 54 -16.95 5.47 2.92
C ASN A 54 -15.50 5.35 3.40
N THR A 55 -15.30 5.07 4.68
CA THR A 55 -13.97 4.97 5.28
C THR A 55 -13.70 3.55 5.74
N TYR A 56 -12.55 3.02 5.31
CA TYR A 56 -12.15 1.65 5.61
C TYR A 56 -10.77 1.62 6.29
N PRO A 57 -10.60 0.78 7.33
CA PRO A 57 -9.29 0.54 7.90
C PRO A 57 -8.44 -0.26 6.90
N ILE A 58 -7.21 0.18 6.69
CA ILE A 58 -6.25 -0.46 5.79
C ILE A 58 -4.89 -0.58 6.48
N LEU A 59 -4.25 -1.74 6.32
CA LEU A 59 -2.87 -1.94 6.71
C LEU A 59 -1.99 -1.57 5.51
N ILE A 60 -1.01 -0.70 5.71
CA ILE A 60 -0.14 -0.22 4.64
C ILE A 60 1.31 -0.51 5.01
N HIS A 61 2.04 -1.13 4.09
CA HIS A 61 3.47 -1.34 4.22
C HIS A 61 4.25 -0.22 3.53
N VAL A 62 5.23 0.36 4.24
CA VAL A 62 6.05 1.45 3.70
C VAL A 62 7.27 0.89 3.00
N VAL A 63 7.63 1.41 1.84
CA VAL A 63 8.83 1.02 1.07
C VAL A 63 9.67 2.23 0.67
N SER A 64 10.94 2.00 0.34
CA SER A 64 11.85 3.02 -0.18
C SER A 64 11.29 3.72 -1.42
N ASP A 65 11.60 5.02 -1.55
CA ASP A 65 11.19 5.85 -2.69
C ASP A 65 11.66 5.32 -4.05
N THR A 66 12.71 4.52 -4.05
CA THR A 66 13.31 3.93 -5.26
C THR A 66 12.61 2.66 -5.73
N LEU A 67 11.75 2.06 -4.91
CA LEU A 67 11.12 0.75 -5.21
C LEU A 67 9.78 0.87 -5.93
N LEU A 68 9.13 2.04 -5.87
CA LEU A 68 7.80 2.25 -6.44
C LEU A 68 7.73 3.56 -7.22
N ASN A 69 7.31 3.44 -8.48
CA ASN A 69 6.96 4.60 -9.30
C ASN A 69 5.59 5.19 -8.89
N PHE A 70 4.71 4.37 -8.31
CA PHE A 70 3.42 4.80 -7.79
C PHE A 70 3.52 5.26 -6.34
N GLU A 71 2.64 6.18 -5.98
CA GLU A 71 2.58 6.73 -4.61
C GLU A 71 2.04 5.72 -3.60
N LEU A 72 0.93 5.07 -3.97
CA LEU A 72 0.23 4.04 -3.21
C LEU A 72 -0.21 2.93 -4.17
N ILE A 73 0.07 1.69 -3.80
CA ILE A 73 -0.53 0.49 -4.38
C ILE A 73 -1.52 -0.07 -3.37
N VAL A 74 -2.74 -0.32 -3.80
CA VAL A 74 -3.77 -0.99 -3.01
C VAL A 74 -3.87 -2.43 -3.52
N GLY A 75 -3.41 -3.36 -2.70
CA GLY A 75 -3.35 -4.78 -3.01
C GLY A 75 -4.56 -5.57 -2.48
N THR A 76 -4.56 -6.87 -2.78
CA THR A 76 -5.69 -7.77 -2.51
C THR A 76 -5.95 -8.02 -1.02
N ASP A 77 -4.98 -7.78 -0.14
CA ASP A 77 -5.17 -7.72 1.32
C ASP A 77 -6.25 -6.71 1.75
N PHE A 78 -6.49 -5.67 0.94
CA PHE A 78 -7.61 -4.75 1.07
C PHE A 78 -8.72 -5.04 0.06
N LEU A 79 -8.39 -5.21 -1.23
CA LEU A 79 -9.41 -5.30 -2.29
C LEU A 79 -10.37 -6.48 -2.08
N ASN A 80 -9.92 -7.58 -1.47
CA ASN A 80 -10.78 -8.74 -1.17
C ASN A 80 -11.82 -8.48 -0.05
N LYS A 81 -11.76 -7.33 0.63
CA LYS A 81 -12.65 -6.96 1.74
C LYS A 81 -13.75 -6.00 1.32
N ILE A 82 -13.71 -5.49 0.09
CA ILE A 82 -14.67 -4.52 -0.41
C ILE A 82 -15.17 -4.94 -1.79
N GLU A 83 -16.36 -4.47 -2.16
CA GLU A 83 -16.85 -4.60 -3.52
C GLU A 83 -16.32 -3.43 -4.36
N ILE A 84 -15.69 -3.75 -5.49
CA ILE A 84 -15.10 -2.76 -6.39
C ILE A 84 -15.64 -2.99 -7.79
N THR A 85 -16.21 -1.95 -8.38
CA THR A 85 -16.62 -1.96 -9.78
C THR A 85 -15.64 -1.13 -10.60
N ILE A 86 -14.90 -1.78 -11.51
CA ILE A 86 -14.03 -1.10 -12.47
C ILE A 86 -14.81 -0.96 -13.78
N THR A 87 -15.12 0.27 -14.16
CA THR A 87 -15.71 0.56 -15.47
C THR A 87 -14.61 1.02 -16.42
N ALA A 88 -14.58 0.48 -17.63
CA ALA A 88 -13.69 0.98 -18.68
C ALA A 88 -14.13 2.40 -19.05
N GLY A 89 -13.18 3.33 -19.09
CA GLY A 89 -13.38 4.70 -19.57
C GLY A 89 -13.46 4.76 -21.09
#